data_AF-A0A5E5PWB6-F1
#
_entry.id   AF-A0A5E5PWB6-F1
#
_cell.length_a   1.000
_cell.length_b   1.000
_cell.length_c   1.000
_cell.angle_alpha   90.00
_cell.angle_beta   90.00
_cell.angle_gamma   90.00
#
_symmetry.space_group_name_H-M   'P 1'
#
loop_
_entity.id
_entity.type
_entity.pdbx_description
1 polymer ?
#
loop_
_entity_poly.entity_id
_entity_poly.type
_entity_poly.pdbx_seq_one_letter_code
_entity_poly.pdbx_strand_id
1 'polypeptide(L)'
;MFLNYQKIDNIAINNCYHYRGYRYGLFSNNIYEDYIVGLSQGVDLQKLRLEFVERILGMRSLNFFKTLHLNQTSEAINWDFPWAWGQAKDSYSALTNPDIICHTSTDGILASHINREFVWLENSYKSIKENGYSPEKYGYIRLLELKKGKERSYIVLDGNHRISALAALNYSHCNAIIINNVFLRHCLFFLWPGYVFRGYKKKEAQNIFLRYFEKNNYTIPISNNYSDIIYDEELAVDLQLGKKSLNH
;
A
#
# COMPACT_ATOMS: atom_id res chain seq x y z
N MET A 1 -20.88 -3.18 -15.78
CA MET A 1 -21.95 -3.36 -14.79
C MET A 1 -21.41 -4.27 -13.69
N PHE A 2 -20.97 -3.71 -12.57
CA PHE A 2 -20.51 -4.50 -11.43
C PHE A 2 -21.71 -4.85 -10.56
N LEU A 3 -22.03 -6.13 -10.45
CA LEU A 3 -22.94 -6.61 -9.42
C LEU A 3 -22.29 -6.30 -8.06
N ASN A 4 -23.09 -5.87 -7.08
CA ASN A 4 -22.67 -5.70 -5.69
C ASN A 4 -22.16 -7.04 -5.14
N TYR A 5 -20.89 -7.35 -5.37
CA TYR A 5 -20.24 -8.56 -4.91
C TYR A 5 -19.54 -8.26 -3.59
N GLN A 6 -20.16 -8.63 -2.48
CA GLN A 6 -19.49 -8.60 -1.18
C GLN A 6 -19.60 -9.99 -0.56
N LYS A 7 -18.46 -10.59 -0.22
CA LYS A 7 -18.41 -11.80 0.59
C LYS A 7 -17.37 -11.67 1.68
N ILE A 8 -17.68 -12.21 2.86
CA ILE A 8 -16.67 -12.46 3.89
C ILE A 8 -16.01 -13.78 3.55
N ASP A 9 -14.68 -13.82 3.60
CA ASP A 9 -13.90 -15.02 3.34
C ASP A 9 -12.70 -15.08 4.27
N ASN A 10 -12.22 -16.28 4.57
CA ASN A 10 -10.99 -16.50 5.32
C ASN A 10 -9.83 -16.59 4.33
N ILE A 11 -9.00 -15.55 4.28
CA ILE A 11 -7.95 -15.42 3.27
C ILE A 11 -6.58 -15.61 3.89
N ALA A 12 -5.66 -16.19 3.12
CA ALA A 12 -4.26 -16.28 3.50
C ALA A 12 -3.59 -14.91 3.36
N ILE A 13 -2.93 -14.45 4.42
CA ILE A 13 -2.29 -13.12 4.46
C ILE A 13 -1.16 -13.03 3.41
N ASN A 14 -0.46 -14.13 3.16
CA ASN A 14 0.62 -14.20 2.17
C ASN A 14 0.17 -14.09 0.69
N ASN A 15 -1.13 -14.09 0.44
CA ASN A 15 -1.74 -13.82 -0.86
C ASN A 15 -2.18 -12.36 -1.00
N CYS A 16 -1.99 -11.53 0.03
CA CYS A 16 -2.36 -10.12 0.02
C CYS A 16 -1.19 -9.22 -0.39
N TYR A 17 -1.53 -8.14 -1.07
CA TYR A 17 -0.62 -7.14 -1.56
C TYR A 17 -1.14 -5.74 -1.21
N HIS A 18 -0.23 -4.85 -0.83
CA HIS A 18 -0.47 -3.42 -0.90
C HIS A 18 -0.81 -3.04 -2.35
N TYR A 19 -1.55 -1.93 -2.54
CA TYR A 19 -1.87 -1.37 -3.86
C TYR A 19 -0.65 -1.19 -4.79
N ARG A 20 0.52 -1.02 -4.19
CA ARG A 20 1.80 -0.84 -4.88
C ARG A 20 2.53 -2.15 -5.21
N GLY A 21 1.91 -3.31 -4.99
CA GLY A 21 2.49 -4.62 -5.33
C GLY A 21 3.46 -5.19 -4.29
N TYR A 22 3.53 -4.60 -3.09
CA TYR A 22 4.29 -5.15 -1.97
C TYR A 22 3.47 -6.16 -1.20
N ARG A 23 4.07 -7.31 -0.90
CA ARG A 23 3.35 -8.43 -0.27
C ARG A 23 3.21 -8.23 1.23
N TYR A 24 2.13 -8.78 1.77
CA TYR A 24 2.00 -9.07 3.19
C TYR A 24 2.34 -10.55 3.44
N GLY A 25 2.62 -10.91 4.68
CA GLY A 25 3.02 -12.25 5.10
C GLY A 25 4.52 -12.44 5.33
N LEU A 26 5.20 -11.43 5.86
CA LEU A 26 6.62 -11.45 6.27
C LEU A 26 7.61 -11.57 5.11
N PHE A 27 7.33 -10.87 4.01
CA PHE A 27 8.16 -10.89 2.81
C PHE A 27 9.30 -9.86 2.81
N SER A 28 9.40 -9.05 3.88
CA SER A 28 10.49 -8.11 4.14
C SER A 28 10.69 -7.08 3.03
N ASN A 29 9.61 -6.47 2.55
CA ASN A 29 9.63 -5.45 1.48
C ASN A 29 8.32 -4.66 1.40
N ASN A 30 7.66 -4.43 2.53
CA ASN A 30 6.42 -3.67 2.61
C ASN A 30 6.54 -2.67 3.76
N ILE A 31 6.47 -1.37 3.44
CA ILE A 31 6.70 -0.28 4.40
C ILE A 31 5.90 -0.48 5.69
N TYR A 32 4.61 -0.81 5.57
CA TYR A 32 3.74 -0.97 6.74
C TYR A 32 4.08 -2.25 7.52
N GLU A 33 4.28 -3.37 6.84
CA GLU A 33 4.59 -4.65 7.49
C GLU A 33 5.95 -4.60 8.18
N ASP A 34 6.98 -4.12 7.49
CA ASP A 34 8.35 -4.12 7.98
C ASP A 34 8.47 -3.25 9.25
N TYR A 35 7.78 -2.10 9.29
CA TYR A 35 7.69 -1.26 10.49
C TYR A 35 7.09 -2.01 11.68
N ILE A 36 5.94 -2.68 11.48
CA ILE A 36 5.26 -3.39 12.57
C ILE A 36 6.02 -4.65 13.00
N VAL A 37 6.67 -5.34 12.07
CA VAL A 37 7.53 -6.50 12.37
C VAL A 37 8.73 -6.05 13.20
N GLY A 38 9.38 -4.96 12.83
CA GLY A 38 10.45 -4.38 13.64
C GLY A 38 9.97 -3.98 15.04
N LEU A 39 8.78 -3.37 15.13
CA LEU A 39 8.15 -3.02 16.40
C LEU A 39 7.88 -4.26 17.26
N SER A 40 7.37 -5.35 16.66
CA SER A 40 7.08 -6.60 17.38
C SER A 40 8.35 -7.31 17.87
N GLN A 41 9.48 -7.08 17.19
CA GLN A 41 10.80 -7.59 17.54
C GLN A 41 11.55 -6.71 18.55
N GLY A 42 10.97 -5.58 18.98
CA GLY A 42 11.60 -4.67 19.94
C GLY A 42 12.76 -3.86 19.35
N VAL A 43 12.79 -3.67 18.03
CA VAL A 43 13.72 -2.72 17.40
C VAL A 43 13.43 -1.32 17.93
N ASP A 44 14.49 -0.52 18.08
CA ASP A 44 14.38 0.87 18.51
C ASP A 44 13.34 1.65 17.68
N LEU A 45 12.36 2.25 18.37
CA LEU A 45 11.22 2.90 17.73
C LEU A 45 11.64 4.07 16.85
N GLN A 46 12.66 4.82 17.26
CA GLN A 46 13.15 5.96 16.48
C GLN A 46 13.80 5.50 15.19
N LYS A 47 14.62 4.44 15.24
CA LYS A 47 15.17 3.80 14.04
C LYS A 47 14.10 3.32 13.07
N LEU A 48 13.03 2.68 13.57
CA LEU A 48 11.93 2.20 12.72
C LEU A 48 11.20 3.36 12.03
N ARG A 49 10.92 4.43 12.76
CA ARG A 49 10.27 5.62 12.21
C ARG A 49 11.15 6.30 11.17
N LEU A 50 12.46 6.40 11.41
CA LEU A 50 13.42 6.96 10.45
C LEU A 50 13.41 6.16 9.15
N GLU A 51 13.57 4.84 9.23
CA GLU A 51 13.56 3.96 8.05
C GLU A 51 12.23 4.03 7.28
N PHE A 52 11.10 4.10 8.00
CA PHE A 52 9.78 4.27 7.40
C PHE A 52 9.69 5.57 6.59
N VAL A 53 10.14 6.70 7.15
CA VAL A 53 10.17 8.00 6.47
C VAL A 53 11.03 7.93 5.22
N GLU A 54 12.25 7.43 5.33
CA GLU A 54 13.18 7.40 4.20
C GLU A 54 12.68 6.49 3.07
N ARG A 55 11.98 5.40 3.39
CA ARG A 55 11.33 4.54 2.39
C ARG A 55 10.15 5.23 1.72
N ILE A 56 9.34 5.98 2.46
CA ILE A 56 8.27 6.80 1.86
C ILE A 56 8.84 7.81 0.88
N LEU A 57 9.89 8.52 1.28
CA LEU A 57 10.56 9.50 0.43
C LEU A 57 11.14 8.84 -0.84
N GLY A 58 11.78 7.68 -0.72
CA GLY A 58 12.30 6.95 -1.88
C GLY A 58 11.20 6.52 -2.85
N MET A 59 10.04 6.16 -2.32
CA MET A 59 8.88 5.71 -3.08
C MET A 59 8.15 6.81 -3.85
N ARG A 60 8.19 8.08 -3.40
CA ARG A 60 7.48 9.20 -4.05
C ARG A 60 7.90 9.40 -5.50
N SER A 61 9.18 9.19 -5.79
CA SER A 61 9.76 9.37 -7.11
C SER A 61 9.38 8.28 -8.13
N LEU A 62 8.78 7.18 -7.66
CA LEU A 62 8.44 6.04 -8.50
C LEU A 62 7.02 6.19 -9.02
N ASN A 63 6.82 6.01 -10.32
CA ASN A 63 5.49 5.81 -10.89
C ASN A 63 5.00 4.37 -10.66
N PHE A 64 3.77 4.09 -11.09
CA PHE A 64 3.12 2.80 -10.91
C PHE A 64 3.89 1.63 -11.53
N PHE A 65 4.41 1.80 -12.76
CA PHE A 65 5.19 0.77 -13.44
C PHE A 65 6.52 0.49 -12.74
N LYS A 66 7.26 1.53 -12.38
CA LYS A 66 8.54 1.41 -11.66
C LYS A 66 8.37 0.67 -10.33
N THR A 67 7.32 0.99 -9.60
CA THR A 67 6.97 0.32 -8.34
C THR A 67 6.68 -1.17 -8.51
N LEU A 68 6.02 -1.52 -9.62
CA LEU A 68 5.76 -2.92 -9.97
C LEU A 68 6.97 -3.60 -10.64
N HIS A 69 8.07 -2.87 -10.87
CA HIS A 69 9.26 -3.30 -11.61
C HIS A 69 8.94 -3.78 -13.03
N LEU A 70 8.06 -3.02 -13.71
CA LEU A 70 7.64 -3.28 -15.07
C LEU A 70 8.24 -2.24 -16.02
N ASN A 71 8.67 -2.69 -17.20
CA ASN A 71 9.07 -1.78 -18.26
C ASN A 71 7.85 -1.01 -18.77
N GLN A 72 7.93 0.31 -18.66
CA GLN A 72 6.91 1.23 -19.15
C GLN A 72 7.10 1.48 -20.65
N THR A 73 6.03 1.44 -21.44
CA THR A 73 6.08 1.75 -22.87
C THR A 73 4.99 2.74 -23.34
N SER A 74 4.20 3.27 -22.39
CA SER A 74 3.16 4.29 -22.56
C SER A 74 3.41 5.46 -21.58
N GLU A 75 2.85 6.64 -21.84
CA GLU A 75 2.86 7.75 -20.87
C GLU A 75 2.11 7.29 -19.60
N ALA A 76 2.84 7.11 -18.49
CA ALA A 76 2.27 6.50 -17.30
C ALA A 76 1.30 7.45 -16.63
N ILE A 77 0.13 6.93 -16.31
CA ILE A 77 -0.75 7.52 -15.31
C ILE A 77 -0.21 7.10 -13.94
N ASN A 78 -0.09 8.07 -13.04
CA ASN A 78 0.24 7.79 -11.66
C ASN A 78 -0.89 6.97 -11.03
N TRP A 79 -0.55 5.77 -10.57
CA TRP A 79 -1.41 4.95 -9.71
C TRP A 79 -2.78 4.56 -10.28
N ASP A 80 -2.83 4.00 -11.48
CA ASP A 80 -4.08 3.48 -12.08
C ASP A 80 -4.01 1.98 -12.41
N PHE A 81 -4.98 1.20 -11.91
CA PHE A 81 -5.17 -0.17 -12.35
C PHE A 81 -5.88 -0.22 -13.70
N PRO A 82 -5.43 -1.04 -14.65
CA PRO A 82 -6.06 -1.07 -15.97
C PRO A 82 -7.52 -1.57 -15.94
N TRP A 83 -7.93 -2.30 -14.90
CA TRP A 83 -9.31 -2.76 -14.70
C TRP A 83 -10.21 -1.80 -13.90
N ALA A 84 -9.67 -0.69 -13.37
CA ALA A 84 -10.45 0.28 -12.58
C ALA A 84 -11.26 1.23 -13.48
N TRP A 85 -12.53 1.45 -13.18
CA TRP A 85 -13.42 2.33 -13.97
C TRP A 85 -13.34 3.82 -13.59
N GLY A 86 -12.63 4.16 -12.52
CA GLY A 86 -12.30 5.55 -12.19
C GLY A 86 -11.01 5.98 -12.90
N GLN A 87 -10.84 7.29 -13.10
CA GLN A 87 -9.52 7.86 -13.34
C GLN A 87 -8.68 7.74 -12.06
N ALA A 88 -7.38 7.50 -12.20
CA ALA A 88 -6.46 7.75 -11.10
C ALA A 88 -6.68 9.15 -10.54
N LYS A 89 -6.76 9.22 -9.20
CA LYS A 89 -6.73 10.49 -8.49
C LYS A 89 -5.28 10.85 -8.30
N ASP A 90 -4.67 11.48 -9.31
CA ASP A 90 -3.51 12.29 -9.01
C ASP A 90 -3.95 13.34 -8.01
N SER A 91 -3.41 13.26 -6.79
CA SER A 91 -3.58 14.36 -5.85
C SER A 91 -2.38 15.26 -5.95
N TYR A 92 -2.62 16.41 -6.57
CA TYR A 92 -1.60 17.43 -6.74
C TYR A 92 -1.30 18.18 -5.44
N SER A 93 -2.13 18.08 -4.40
CA SER A 93 -1.94 18.76 -3.13
C SER A 93 -1.66 17.80 -1.97
N ALA A 94 -0.73 18.21 -1.10
CA ALA A 94 -0.43 17.54 0.16
C ALA A 94 -1.57 17.61 1.18
N LEU A 95 -2.42 18.65 1.11
CA LEU A 95 -3.54 18.85 2.04
C LEU A 95 -4.72 17.90 1.77
N THR A 96 -4.94 17.54 0.51
CA THR A 96 -6.15 16.81 0.09
C THR A 96 -5.96 15.31 -0.06
N ASN A 97 -4.72 14.82 -0.01
CA ASN A 97 -4.44 13.38 -0.07
C ASN A 97 -3.75 12.87 1.20
N PRO A 98 -4.50 12.15 2.04
CA PRO A 98 -3.94 11.57 3.26
C PRO A 98 -3.11 10.31 3.02
N ASP A 99 -3.16 9.68 1.83
CA ASP A 99 -2.40 8.46 1.53
C ASP A 99 -0.95 8.79 1.17
N ILE A 100 -0.06 8.66 2.16
CA ILE A 100 1.35 9.01 2.03
C ILE A 100 2.15 7.99 1.19
N ILE A 101 1.65 6.76 1.02
CA ILE A 101 2.31 5.75 0.21
C ILE A 101 2.03 5.96 -1.28
N CYS A 102 0.86 6.47 -1.63
CA CYS A 102 0.51 6.79 -3.02
C CYS A 102 0.63 8.29 -3.33
N HIS A 103 1.41 9.05 -2.56
CA HIS A 103 1.42 10.50 -2.66
C HIS A 103 2.22 11.01 -3.87
N THR A 104 1.56 11.75 -4.76
CA THR A 104 2.16 12.34 -5.99
C THR A 104 2.21 13.86 -6.01
N SER A 105 1.89 14.54 -4.90
CA SER A 105 1.96 15.99 -4.88
C SER A 105 3.40 16.42 -5.07
N THR A 106 3.60 17.46 -5.87
CA THR A 106 4.90 18.12 -6.03
C THR A 106 5.29 18.93 -4.81
N ASP A 107 4.33 19.32 -3.97
CA ASP A 107 4.56 20.21 -2.82
C ASP A 107 5.32 19.50 -1.69
N GLY A 108 5.11 18.19 -1.55
CA GLY A 108 5.67 17.42 -0.46
C GLY A 108 4.68 16.47 0.19
N ILE A 109 5.03 15.98 1.39
CA ILE A 109 4.17 15.24 2.30
C ILE A 109 4.12 15.98 3.63
N LEU A 110 2.93 16.18 4.19
CA LEU A 110 2.77 16.79 5.51
C LEU A 110 3.37 15.91 6.61
N ALA A 111 4.11 16.50 7.53
CA ALA A 111 4.64 15.83 8.72
C ALA A 111 3.50 15.20 9.54
N SER A 112 2.37 15.90 9.67
CA SER A 112 1.18 15.37 10.37
C SER A 112 0.62 14.09 9.75
N HIS A 113 0.70 13.94 8.42
CA HIS A 113 0.27 12.71 7.76
C HIS A 113 1.20 11.54 8.07
N ILE A 114 2.52 11.79 8.12
CA ILE A 114 3.50 10.78 8.51
C ILE A 114 3.30 10.36 9.97
N ASN A 115 3.18 11.33 10.88
CA ASN A 115 2.95 11.05 12.30
C ASN A 115 1.67 10.25 12.53
N ARG A 116 0.60 10.55 11.78
CA ARG A 116 -0.65 9.79 11.83
C ARG A 116 -0.47 8.32 11.42
N GLU A 117 0.36 8.02 10.42
CA GLU A 117 0.66 6.63 10.06
C GLU A 117 1.34 5.88 11.20
N PHE A 118 2.29 6.50 11.92
CA PHE A 118 2.88 5.88 13.11
C PHE A 118 1.83 5.51 14.15
N VAL A 119 0.92 6.45 14.45
CA VAL A 119 -0.17 6.23 15.39
C VAL A 119 -1.07 5.08 14.94
N TRP A 120 -1.46 5.02 13.67
CA TRP A 120 -2.30 3.95 13.14
C TRP A 120 -1.63 2.59 13.16
N LEU A 121 -0.34 2.54 12.81
CA LEU A 121 0.48 1.34 12.85
C LEU A 121 0.60 0.81 14.28
N GLU A 122 1.07 1.64 15.21
CA GLU A 122 1.33 1.28 16.60
C GLU A 122 0.04 0.87 17.33
N ASN A 123 -1.05 1.62 17.15
CA ASN A 123 -2.35 1.30 17.77
C ASN A 123 -2.96 0.03 17.19
N SER A 124 -2.83 -0.22 15.88
CA SER A 124 -3.33 -1.46 15.27
C SER A 124 -2.61 -2.68 15.84
N TYR A 125 -1.28 -2.61 15.95
CA TYR A 125 -0.48 -3.67 16.55
C TYR A 125 -0.85 -3.90 18.01
N LYS A 126 -0.85 -2.83 18.83
CA LYS A 126 -1.17 -2.92 20.26
C LYS A 126 -2.57 -3.49 20.49
N SER A 127 -3.57 -2.96 19.81
CA SER A 127 -4.96 -3.38 19.98
C SER A 127 -5.17 -4.84 19.58
N ILE A 128 -4.60 -5.29 18.45
CA ILE A 128 -4.76 -6.68 18.00
C ILE A 128 -3.96 -7.63 18.89
N LYS A 129 -2.79 -7.22 19.38
CA LYS A 129 -2.01 -8.00 20.34
C LYS A 129 -2.76 -8.21 21.66
N GLU A 130 -3.41 -7.18 22.17
CA GLU A 130 -4.12 -7.21 23.46
C GLU A 130 -5.50 -7.88 23.38
N ASN A 131 -6.25 -7.62 22.29
CA ASN A 131 -7.67 -7.99 22.21
C ASN A 131 -7.99 -8.99 21.08
N GLY A 132 -7.01 -9.34 20.25
CA GLY A 132 -7.23 -10.10 19.01
C GLY A 132 -7.84 -9.24 17.90
N TYR A 133 -7.97 -9.86 16.72
CA TYR A 133 -8.64 -9.23 15.57
C TYR A 133 -10.15 -9.50 15.61
N SER A 134 -10.94 -8.44 15.77
CA SER A 134 -12.41 -8.48 15.86
C SER A 134 -13.06 -7.58 14.80
N PRO A 135 -13.08 -8.01 13.52
CA PRO A 135 -13.55 -7.19 12.42
C PRO A 135 -15.05 -6.85 12.48
N GLU A 136 -15.86 -7.65 13.17
CA GLU A 136 -17.28 -7.35 13.40
C GLU A 136 -17.47 -6.06 14.20
N LYS A 137 -16.51 -5.73 15.07
CA LYS A 137 -16.54 -4.54 15.95
C LYS A 137 -15.76 -3.37 15.37
N TYR A 138 -14.59 -3.63 14.78
CA TYR A 138 -13.65 -2.59 14.34
C TYR A 138 -13.55 -2.45 12.81
N GLY A 139 -14.35 -3.21 12.06
CA GLY A 139 -14.36 -3.23 10.61
C GLY A 139 -13.45 -4.32 10.03
N TYR A 140 -13.90 -4.93 8.93
CA TYR A 140 -13.13 -5.89 8.15
C TYR A 140 -12.05 -5.21 7.30
N ILE A 141 -10.95 -5.92 7.06
CA ILE A 141 -10.04 -5.65 5.94
C ILE A 141 -10.85 -5.80 4.64
N ARG A 142 -10.69 -4.87 3.68
CA ARG A 142 -11.42 -4.87 2.40
C ARG A 142 -10.47 -5.17 1.25
N LEU A 143 -10.85 -6.13 0.41
CA LEU A 143 -9.98 -6.69 -0.61
C LEU A 143 -10.61 -6.63 -2.01
N LEU A 144 -9.76 -6.38 -3.01
CA LEU A 144 -10.02 -6.72 -4.41
C LEU A 144 -9.43 -8.08 -4.71
N GLU A 145 -10.24 -9.04 -5.16
CA GLU A 145 -9.76 -10.38 -5.52
C GLU A 145 -9.35 -10.44 -7.00
N LEU A 146 -8.09 -10.82 -7.26
CA LEU A 146 -7.60 -11.15 -8.60
C LEU A 146 -7.64 -12.66 -8.82
N LYS A 147 -8.17 -13.09 -9.98
CA LYS A 147 -8.33 -14.50 -10.35
C LYS A 147 -7.54 -14.87 -11.61
N LYS A 148 -6.65 -15.86 -11.47
CA LYS A 148 -5.92 -16.50 -12.57
C LYS A 148 -6.11 -18.02 -12.47
N GLY A 149 -7.09 -18.55 -13.22
CA GLY A 149 -7.46 -19.97 -13.10
C GLY A 149 -7.91 -20.32 -11.67
N LYS A 150 -7.19 -21.23 -11.00
CA LYS A 150 -7.41 -21.59 -9.59
C LYS A 150 -6.66 -20.70 -8.60
N GLU A 151 -5.65 -19.96 -9.04
CA GLU A 151 -4.86 -19.05 -8.20
C GLU A 151 -5.67 -17.81 -7.82
N ARG A 152 -5.41 -17.31 -6.61
CA ARG A 152 -6.03 -16.10 -6.05
C ARG A 152 -4.93 -15.20 -5.49
N SER A 153 -5.09 -13.91 -5.72
CA SER A 153 -4.30 -12.86 -5.10
C SER A 153 -5.24 -11.73 -4.70
N TYR A 154 -4.88 -10.97 -3.67
CA TYR A 154 -5.73 -9.96 -3.09
C TYR A 154 -5.01 -8.63 -2.98
N ILE A 155 -5.64 -7.56 -3.46
CA ILE A 155 -5.15 -6.20 -3.24
C ILE A 155 -5.90 -5.63 -2.04
N VAL A 156 -5.17 -5.17 -1.03
CA VAL A 156 -5.71 -4.52 0.15
C VAL A 156 -6.15 -3.11 -0.22
N LEU A 157 -7.46 -2.87 -0.12
CA LEU A 157 -8.06 -1.57 -0.41
C LEU A 157 -8.31 -0.76 0.85
N ASP A 158 -8.52 -1.45 1.97
CA ASP A 158 -8.62 -0.86 3.31
C ASP A 158 -8.14 -1.90 4.35
N GLY A 159 -7.44 -1.43 5.38
CA GLY A 159 -6.90 -2.27 6.45
C GLY A 159 -5.42 -2.63 6.31
N ASN A 160 -4.61 -1.81 5.64
CA ASN A 160 -3.16 -2.00 5.53
C ASN A 160 -2.47 -2.11 6.91
N HIS A 161 -2.86 -1.28 7.88
CA HIS A 161 -2.35 -1.35 9.26
C HIS A 161 -2.75 -2.65 9.97
N ARG A 162 -4.02 -3.05 9.82
CA ARG A 162 -4.58 -4.26 10.43
C ARG A 162 -3.91 -5.52 9.91
N ILE A 163 -3.71 -5.64 8.60
CA ILE A 163 -3.06 -6.82 8.01
C ILE A 163 -1.56 -6.87 8.33
N SER A 164 -0.88 -5.71 8.43
CA SER A 164 0.52 -5.62 8.88
C SER A 164 0.69 -6.12 10.32
N ALA A 165 -0.21 -5.69 11.22
CA ALA A 165 -0.25 -6.16 12.60
C ALA A 165 -0.52 -7.66 12.71
N LEU A 166 -1.47 -8.18 11.93
CA LEU A 166 -1.76 -9.62 11.87
C LEU A 166 -0.52 -10.43 11.44
N ALA A 167 0.19 -9.98 10.39
CA ALA A 167 1.40 -10.64 9.92
C ALA A 167 2.50 -10.65 11.01
N ALA A 168 2.75 -9.52 11.67
CA ALA A 168 3.73 -9.41 12.75
C ALA A 168 3.38 -10.22 14.00
N LEU A 169 2.09 -10.54 14.19
CA LEU A 169 1.59 -11.42 15.25
C LEU A 169 1.49 -12.89 14.80
N ASN A 170 2.11 -13.25 13.68
CA ASN A 170 2.17 -14.60 13.10
C ASN A 170 0.81 -15.20 12.71
N TYR A 171 -0.19 -14.37 12.42
CA TYR A 171 -1.41 -14.87 11.79
C TYR A 171 -1.10 -15.27 10.35
N SER A 172 -1.53 -16.47 9.97
CA SER A 172 -1.43 -16.95 8.58
C SER A 172 -2.67 -16.58 7.74
N HIS A 173 -3.80 -16.40 8.40
CA HIS A 173 -5.09 -16.13 7.77
C HIS A 173 -5.89 -15.08 8.55
N CYS A 174 -6.83 -14.41 7.87
CA CYS A 174 -7.79 -13.51 8.50
C CYS A 174 -9.12 -13.46 7.76
N ASN A 175 -10.19 -13.12 8.48
CA ASN A 175 -11.49 -12.84 7.86
C ASN A 175 -11.47 -11.44 7.24
N ALA A 176 -11.82 -11.35 5.96
CA ALA A 176 -11.84 -10.10 5.20
C ALA A 176 -13.07 -10.04 4.27
N ILE A 177 -13.49 -8.83 3.90
CA ILE A 177 -14.54 -8.62 2.90
C ILE A 177 -13.89 -8.48 1.53
N ILE A 178 -14.24 -9.37 0.60
CA ILE A 178 -13.92 -9.22 -0.82
C ILE A 178 -15.02 -8.39 -1.47
N ILE A 179 -14.70 -7.17 -1.89
CA ILE A 179 -15.68 -6.19 -2.38
C ILE A 179 -15.89 -6.22 -3.89
N ASN A 180 -14.97 -6.86 -4.61
CA ASN A 180 -15.06 -7.05 -6.05
C ASN A 180 -14.04 -8.14 -6.46
N ASN A 181 -14.17 -8.64 -7.69
CA ASN A 181 -13.18 -9.52 -8.28
C ASN A 181 -12.86 -9.13 -9.73
N VAL A 182 -11.64 -9.44 -10.14
CA VAL A 182 -11.13 -9.21 -11.49
C VAL A 182 -10.58 -10.52 -12.02
N PHE A 183 -11.06 -10.93 -13.18
CA PHE A 183 -10.61 -12.14 -13.84
C PHE A 183 -9.65 -11.80 -14.96
N LEU A 184 -8.51 -12.50 -15.00
CA LEU A 184 -7.71 -12.56 -16.22
C LEU A 184 -8.34 -13.57 -17.19
N ARG A 185 -9.37 -13.12 -17.91
CA ARG A 185 -9.89 -13.83 -19.07
C ARG A 185 -9.40 -13.11 -20.32
N HIS A 186 -8.62 -13.80 -21.16
CA HIS A 186 -8.06 -13.24 -22.40
C HIS A 186 -9.12 -12.57 -23.29
N CYS A 187 -10.35 -13.08 -23.28
CA CYS A 187 -11.49 -12.56 -24.05
C CYS A 187 -12.26 -11.40 -23.38
N LEU A 188 -11.92 -10.96 -22.17
CA LEU A 188 -12.58 -9.82 -21.51
C LEU A 188 -11.62 -8.66 -21.25
N PHE A 189 -10.34 -8.85 -21.56
CA PHE A 189 -9.30 -7.86 -21.33
C PHE A 189 -9.54 -6.56 -22.12
N PHE A 190 -10.10 -6.64 -23.33
CA PHE A 190 -10.41 -5.46 -24.13
C PHE A 190 -11.56 -4.63 -23.56
N LEU A 191 -12.25 -5.10 -22.52
CA LEU A 191 -13.27 -4.35 -21.79
C LEU A 191 -12.71 -3.61 -20.57
N TRP A 192 -11.41 -3.77 -20.29
CA TRP A 192 -10.77 -3.08 -19.19
C TRP A 192 -10.66 -1.58 -19.50
N PRO A 193 -11.12 -0.69 -18.60
CA PRO A 193 -11.14 0.75 -18.87
C PRO A 193 -9.79 1.33 -19.22
N GLY A 194 -8.71 0.83 -18.62
CA GLY A 194 -7.36 1.24 -18.93
C GLY A 194 -6.98 0.98 -20.39
N TYR A 195 -7.44 -0.13 -20.95
CA TYR A 195 -7.24 -0.46 -22.36
C TYR A 195 -8.13 0.38 -23.28
N VAL A 196 -9.41 0.54 -22.92
CA VAL A 196 -10.41 1.22 -23.77
C VAL A 196 -10.21 2.74 -23.78
N PHE A 197 -9.97 3.34 -22.63
CA PHE A 197 -10.04 4.79 -22.43
C PHE A 197 -8.71 5.44 -22.05
N ARG A 198 -7.73 4.67 -21.55
CA ARG A 198 -6.49 5.22 -20.97
C ARG A 198 -5.21 4.79 -21.68
N GLY A 199 -5.32 4.16 -22.85
CA GLY A 199 -4.18 3.87 -23.72
C GLY A 199 -3.21 2.79 -23.24
N TYR A 200 -3.57 1.99 -22.23
CA TYR A 200 -2.73 0.85 -21.81
C TYR A 200 -2.56 -0.12 -22.97
N LYS A 201 -1.32 -0.49 -23.30
CA LYS A 201 -1.11 -1.60 -24.25
C LYS A 201 -1.53 -2.91 -23.61
N LYS A 202 -1.98 -3.86 -24.44
CA LYS A 202 -2.43 -5.18 -23.97
C LYS A 202 -1.42 -5.87 -23.08
N LYS A 203 -0.15 -5.91 -23.50
CA LYS A 203 0.94 -6.55 -22.75
C LYS A 203 1.20 -5.85 -21.41
N GLU A 204 1.10 -4.53 -21.34
CA GLU A 204 1.32 -3.76 -20.10
C GLU A 204 0.27 -4.09 -19.06
N ALA A 205 -1.00 -4.01 -19.43
CA ALA A 205 -2.08 -4.28 -18.48
C ALA A 205 -2.15 -5.76 -18.07
N GLN A 206 -1.74 -6.69 -18.95
CA GLN A 206 -1.52 -8.09 -18.57
C GLN A 206 -0.38 -8.24 -17.57
N ASN A 207 0.77 -7.59 -17.80
CA ASN A 207 1.92 -7.65 -16.90
C ASN A 207 1.58 -7.07 -15.52
N ILE A 208 0.84 -5.96 -15.46
CA ILE A 208 0.36 -5.39 -14.19
C ILE A 208 -0.49 -6.39 -13.42
N PHE A 209 -1.43 -7.07 -14.10
CA PHE A 209 -2.25 -8.09 -13.45
C PHE A 209 -1.40 -9.27 -12.95
N LEU A 210 -0.51 -9.78 -13.81
CA LEU A 210 0.32 -10.94 -13.51
C LEU A 210 1.32 -10.68 -12.38
N ARG A 211 1.76 -9.43 -12.21
CA ARG A 211 2.68 -9.04 -11.13
C ARG A 211 2.17 -9.41 -9.74
N TYR A 212 0.86 -9.42 -9.51
CA TYR A 212 0.24 -9.81 -8.24
C TYR A 212 0.23 -11.33 -7.97
N PHE A 213 0.74 -12.14 -8.90
CA PHE A 213 0.91 -13.58 -8.75
C PHE A 213 2.38 -13.98 -8.66
N GLU A 214 3.31 -13.02 -8.82
CA GLU A 214 4.75 -13.27 -8.76
C GLU A 214 5.27 -13.18 -7.32
N LYS A 215 6.02 -14.20 -6.90
CA LYS A 215 6.64 -14.27 -5.57
C LYS A 215 7.95 -13.48 -5.45
N ASN A 216 8.05 -12.35 -6.17
CA ASN A 216 9.24 -11.51 -6.14
C ASN A 216 9.04 -10.33 -5.18
N ASN A 217 10.04 -10.13 -4.32
CA ASN A 217 10.11 -9.02 -3.39
C ASN A 217 11.19 -8.07 -3.86
N TYR A 218 10.77 -6.91 -4.35
CA TYR A 218 11.72 -5.88 -4.73
C TYR A 218 11.97 -4.93 -3.58
N THR A 219 13.23 -4.53 -3.44
CA THR A 219 13.66 -3.58 -2.43
C THR A 219 13.03 -2.22 -2.68
N ILE A 220 12.39 -1.69 -1.66
CA ILE A 220 11.90 -0.31 -1.66
C ILE A 220 13.12 0.63 -1.56
N PRO A 221 13.30 1.57 -2.49
CA PRO A 221 14.39 2.52 -2.39
C PRO A 221 14.22 3.41 -1.15
N ILE A 222 15.35 3.83 -0.61
CA ILE A 222 15.45 4.74 0.53
C ILE A 222 15.93 6.09 0.01
N SER A 223 15.37 7.18 0.53
CA SER A 223 15.79 8.55 0.22
C SER A 223 15.84 9.40 1.47
N ASN A 224 16.91 10.16 1.62
CA ASN A 224 17.13 11.06 2.76
C ASN A 224 16.80 12.51 2.38
N ASN A 225 15.95 12.70 1.36
CA ASN A 225 15.59 14.02 0.86
C ASN A 225 14.53 14.69 1.74
N TYR A 226 14.87 15.10 2.96
CA TYR A 226 13.89 15.68 3.91
C TYR A 226 13.28 17.02 3.45
N SER A 227 13.77 17.65 2.37
CA SER A 227 13.12 18.84 1.79
C SER A 227 11.74 18.53 1.19
N ASP A 228 11.45 17.24 1.00
CA ASP A 228 10.17 16.72 0.51
C ASP A 228 9.09 16.65 1.60
N ILE A 229 9.42 16.99 2.84
CA ILE A 229 8.49 17.04 3.97
C ILE A 229 8.06 18.49 4.18
N ILE A 230 6.74 18.69 4.25
CA ILE A 230 6.13 19.95 4.65
C ILE A 230 5.88 19.87 6.15
N TYR A 231 6.59 20.71 6.91
CA TYR A 231 6.51 20.72 8.36
C TYR A 231 5.34 21.58 8.86
N ASP A 232 4.15 20.99 8.84
CA ASP A 232 2.94 21.55 9.47
C ASP A 232 2.86 21.24 10.98
N GLU A 233 3.67 20.28 11.44
CA GLU A 233 3.98 19.99 12.85
C GLU A 233 5.39 19.41 12.98
N GLU A 234 5.86 19.18 14.21
CA GLU A 234 7.13 18.49 14.46
C GLU A 234 7.04 17.02 14.04
N LEU A 235 7.98 16.56 13.22
CA LEU A 235 8.01 15.16 12.79
C LEU A 235 8.61 14.30 13.90
N ALA A 236 7.98 13.17 14.22
CA ALA A 236 8.35 12.34 15.37
C ALA A 236 9.79 11.78 15.36
N VAL A 237 10.50 11.87 14.22
CA VAL A 237 11.91 11.43 14.06
C VAL A 237 12.94 12.55 14.19
N ASP A 238 12.52 13.83 14.25
CA ASP A 238 13.44 14.97 14.23
C ASP A 238 14.34 15.03 15.49
N LEU A 239 13.91 14.40 16.60
CA LEU A 239 14.69 14.24 17.82
C LEU A 239 16.04 13.54 17.58
N GLN A 240 16.15 12.69 16.55
CA GLN A 240 17.37 11.97 16.18
C GLN A 240 18.24 12.76 15.18
N LEU A 241 17.63 13.63 14.38
CA LEU A 241 18.31 14.39 13.31
C LEU A 241 19.00 15.67 13.83
N GLY A 242 18.89 15.97 15.13
CA GLY A 242 19.45 17.19 15.72
C GLY A 242 18.80 18.48 15.18
N LYS A 243 17.67 18.35 14.47
CA LYS A 243 16.89 19.48 13.98
C LYS A 243 15.99 19.95 15.11
N LYS A 244 16.39 21.06 15.76
CA LYS A 244 15.43 21.85 16.55
C LYS A 244 14.34 22.31 15.58
N SER A 245 13.08 22.04 15.93
CA SER A 245 11.92 22.60 15.26
C SER A 245 12.15 24.09 15.01
N LEU A 246 12.09 24.49 13.74
CA LEU A 246 12.11 25.90 13.38
C LEU A 246 10.67 26.40 13.46
N ASN A 247 10.44 27.23 14.46
CA ASN A 247 9.26 28.08 14.55
C ASN A 247 9.15 28.97 13.31
N HIS A 248 7.89 29.13 12.87
CA HIS A 248 7.30 30.11 11.95
C HIS A 248 7.18 29.73 10.47
#